data_AF-A0A6L5HWZ7-F1
#
_entry.id   AF-A0A6L5HWZ7-F1
#
_cell.length_a   1.000
_cell.length_b   1.000
_cell.length_c   1.000
_cell.angle_alpha   90.00
_cell.angle_beta   90.00
_cell.angle_gamma   90.00
#
_symmetry.space_group_name_H-M   'P 1'
#
loop_
_entity.id
_entity.type
_entity.pdbx_description
1 polymer ?
#
loop_
_entity_poly.entity_id
_entity_poly.type
_entity_poly.pdbx_seq_one_letter_code
_entity_poly.pdbx_strand_id
1 'polypeptide(L)'
;MQTSSKTDWERVLREAAADEPVTPETGELYDPNDPAAVDAFFAQATVRRRGERGPQKAPLKERVTLRLSPEVVDYFKAGGSGWQTRLDQALQQYVQEHQS
;
A
#
# COMPACT_ATOMS: atom_id res chain seq x y z
N MET A 1 -13.02 -38.24 -10.69
CA MET A 1 -13.23 -36.98 -11.42
C MET A 1 -11.86 -36.38 -11.70
N GLN A 2 -11.41 -36.40 -12.95
CA GLN A 2 -10.13 -35.78 -13.34
C GLN A 2 -10.33 -34.26 -13.42
N THR A 3 -9.62 -33.52 -12.59
CA THR A 3 -9.62 -32.05 -12.61
C THR A 3 -8.70 -31.58 -13.72
N SER A 4 -9.26 -31.15 -14.85
CA SER A 4 -8.46 -30.48 -15.89
C SER A 4 -7.98 -29.14 -15.36
N SER A 5 -6.68 -29.03 -15.08
CA SER A 5 -6.01 -27.76 -14.83
C SER A 5 -6.24 -26.82 -16.01
N LYS A 6 -6.52 -25.53 -15.76
CA LYS A 6 -6.61 -24.50 -16.82
C LYS A 6 -5.26 -24.17 -17.46
N THR A 7 -4.18 -24.73 -16.91
CA THR A 7 -2.81 -24.54 -17.37
C THR A 7 -2.18 -25.89 -17.65
N ASP A 8 -1.58 -26.05 -18.84
CA ASP A 8 -0.78 -27.22 -19.20
C ASP A 8 0.58 -27.14 -18.47
N TRP A 9 0.66 -27.81 -17.33
CA TRP A 9 1.85 -27.84 -16.48
C TRP A 9 2.98 -28.69 -17.04
N GLU A 10 2.67 -29.71 -17.82
CA GLU A 10 3.69 -30.56 -18.46
C GLU A 10 4.47 -29.76 -19.51
N ARG A 11 3.77 -28.90 -20.26
CA ARG A 11 4.41 -27.96 -21.17
C ARG A 11 5.33 -26.98 -20.44
N VAL A 12 4.84 -26.33 -19.37
CA VAL A 12 5.62 -25.34 -18.61
C VAL A 12 6.88 -25.96 -18.01
N LEU A 13 6.80 -27.18 -17.47
CA LEU A 13 7.98 -27.88 -16.93
C LEU A 13 9.00 -28.22 -18.03
N ARG A 14 8.54 -28.54 -19.24
CA ARG A 14 9.42 -28.79 -20.39
C ARG A 14 10.11 -27.52 -20.86
N GLU A 15 9.37 -26.42 -20.96
CA GLU A 15 9.91 -25.09 -21.32
C GLU A 15 10.93 -24.61 -20.28
N ALA A 16 10.63 -24.75 -18.98
CA ALA A 16 11.56 -24.41 -17.91
C ALA A 16 12.82 -25.28 -17.93
N ALA A 17 12.71 -26.56 -18.29
CA ALA A 17 13.86 -27.45 -18.43
C ALA A 17 14.72 -27.15 -19.68
N ALA A 18 14.14 -26.50 -20.69
CA ALA A 18 14.87 -26.09 -21.89
C ALA A 18 15.77 -24.86 -21.65
N ASP A 19 15.47 -24.07 -20.60
CA ASP A 19 16.23 -22.87 -20.19
C ASP A 19 16.50 -21.90 -21.35
N GLU A 20 15.51 -21.77 -22.25
CA GLU A 20 15.62 -20.89 -23.40
C GLU A 20 15.57 -19.41 -22.95
N PRO A 21 16.42 -18.53 -23.51
CA PRO A 21 16.42 -17.12 -23.16
C PRO A 21 15.07 -16.47 -23.50
N VAL A 22 14.56 -15.67 -22.57
CA VAL A 22 13.30 -14.95 -22.72
C VAL A 22 13.53 -13.75 -23.62
N THR A 23 12.96 -13.72 -24.81
CA THR A 23 13.11 -12.54 -25.69
C THR A 23 12.44 -11.32 -25.06
N PRO A 24 13.19 -10.25 -24.72
CA PRO A 24 12.58 -9.06 -24.13
C PRO A 24 11.72 -8.32 -25.16
N GLU A 25 10.52 -7.93 -24.77
CA GLU A 25 9.64 -7.12 -25.62
C GLU A 25 10.06 -5.64 -25.64
N THR A 26 9.62 -4.91 -26.66
CA THR A 26 9.92 -3.47 -26.77
C THR A 26 9.24 -2.70 -25.64
N GLY A 27 10.04 -2.06 -24.78
CA GLY A 27 9.54 -1.25 -23.66
C GLY A 27 9.69 -1.91 -22.28
N GLU A 28 10.33 -3.07 -22.19
CA GLU A 28 10.69 -3.69 -20.91
C GLU A 28 11.69 -2.84 -20.10
N LEU A 29 11.58 -2.93 -18.77
CA LEU A 29 12.34 -2.11 -17.83
C LEU A 29 13.81 -2.54 -17.69
N TYR A 30 14.10 -3.81 -17.95
CA TYR A 30 15.43 -4.42 -17.92
C TYR A 30 15.43 -5.71 -18.75
N ASP A 31 16.60 -6.17 -19.19
CA ASP A 31 16.74 -7.47 -19.88
C ASP A 31 16.80 -8.61 -18.83
N PRO A 32 15.84 -9.54 -18.81
CA PRO A 32 15.82 -10.63 -17.84
C PRO A 32 16.92 -11.68 -18.07
N ASN A 33 17.57 -11.71 -19.23
CA ASN A 33 18.66 -12.64 -19.55
C ASN A 33 20.05 -12.06 -19.26
N ASP A 34 20.15 -10.77 -18.92
CA ASP A 34 21.39 -10.14 -18.47
C ASP A 34 21.39 -10.03 -16.94
N PRO A 35 22.20 -10.84 -16.23
CA PRO A 35 22.30 -10.77 -14.78
C PRO A 35 22.66 -9.38 -14.25
N ALA A 36 23.49 -8.62 -14.98
CA ALA A 36 23.87 -7.27 -14.56
C ALA A 36 22.70 -6.28 -14.65
N ALA A 37 21.86 -6.41 -15.68
CA ALA A 37 20.65 -5.60 -15.83
C ALA A 37 19.62 -5.93 -14.74
N VAL A 38 19.44 -7.22 -14.45
CA VAL A 38 18.58 -7.71 -13.35
C VAL A 38 19.04 -7.11 -12.02
N ASP A 39 20.31 -7.27 -11.68
CA ASP A 39 20.87 -6.76 -10.42
C ASP A 39 20.73 -5.24 -10.30
N ALA A 40 21.03 -4.50 -11.38
CA ALA A 40 20.92 -3.04 -11.39
C ALA A 40 19.48 -2.55 -11.18
N PHE A 41 18.49 -3.26 -11.74
CA PHE A 41 17.08 -2.96 -11.57
C PHE A 41 16.62 -3.25 -10.13
N PHE A 42 16.91 -4.45 -9.62
CA PHE A 42 16.47 -4.85 -8.28
C PHE A 42 17.21 -4.11 -7.16
N ALA A 43 18.44 -3.64 -7.38
CA ALA A 43 19.14 -2.76 -6.45
C ALA A 43 18.40 -1.43 -6.18
N GLN A 44 17.58 -0.98 -7.13
CA GLN A 44 16.81 0.27 -7.04
C GLN A 44 15.32 0.04 -6.77
N ALA A 45 14.84 -1.20 -6.94
CA ALA A 45 13.44 -1.55 -6.77
C ALA A 45 13.02 -1.51 -5.28
N THR A 46 11.87 -0.91 -5.00
CA THR A 46 11.23 -1.04 -3.68
C THR A 46 10.44 -2.35 -3.61
N VAL A 47 11.06 -3.41 -3.12
CA VAL A 47 10.39 -4.71 -2.90
C VAL A 47 9.66 -4.68 -1.57
N ARG A 48 8.34 -4.89 -1.60
CA ARG A 48 7.50 -5.02 -0.38
C ARG A 48 6.95 -6.42 -0.26
N ARG A 49 6.86 -6.93 0.97
CA ARG A 49 6.22 -8.23 1.21
C ARG A 49 4.72 -8.12 1.06
N ARG A 50 4.07 -9.22 0.67
CA ARG A 50 2.60 -9.30 0.63
C ARG A 50 2.05 -9.05 2.05
N GLY A 51 1.23 -8.00 2.20
CA GLY A 51 0.69 -7.54 3.49
C GLY A 51 1.48 -6.42 4.16
N GLU A 52 2.63 -6.03 3.62
CA GLU A 52 3.40 -4.89 4.11
C GLU A 52 2.76 -3.58 3.63
N ARG A 53 2.26 -2.79 4.57
CA ARG A 53 1.69 -1.47 4.28
C ARG A 53 2.81 -0.54 3.83
N GLY A 54 2.60 0.16 2.71
CA GLY A 54 3.53 1.18 2.25
C GLY A 54 3.70 2.33 3.24
N PRO A 55 4.73 3.17 3.06
CA PRO A 55 4.95 4.34 3.90
C PRO A 55 3.70 5.22 3.92
N GLN A 56 3.35 5.70 5.11
CA GLN A 56 2.17 6.52 5.30
C GLN A 56 2.39 7.88 4.64
N LYS A 57 1.62 8.17 3.58
CA LYS A 57 1.76 9.39 2.77
C LYS A 57 1.21 10.66 3.43
N ALA A 58 0.34 10.54 4.43
CA ALA A 58 -0.26 11.67 5.13
C ALA A 58 0.47 11.95 6.46
N PRO A 59 0.60 13.22 6.88
CA PRO A 59 1.16 13.55 8.20
C PRO A 59 0.44 12.73 9.28
N LEU A 60 1.20 12.14 10.22
CA LEU A 60 0.60 11.46 11.35
C LEU A 60 -0.14 12.48 12.20
N LYS A 61 -1.43 12.21 12.48
CA LYS A 61 -2.13 12.91 13.54
C LYS A 61 -1.35 12.72 14.84
N GLU A 62 -1.03 13.80 15.53
CA GLU A 62 -0.34 13.72 16.80
C GLU A 62 -1.30 13.23 17.89
N ARG A 63 -0.88 12.20 18.63
CA ARG A 63 -1.66 11.69 19.77
C ARG A 63 -1.37 12.57 20.98
N VAL A 64 -2.28 13.50 21.26
CA VAL A 64 -2.24 14.36 22.44
C VAL A 64 -3.24 13.89 23.51
N THR A 65 -2.90 14.09 24.79
CA THR A 65 -3.82 13.90 25.91
C THR A 65 -4.37 15.26 26.33
N LEU A 66 -5.61 15.56 25.94
CA LEU A 66 -6.29 16.82 26.23
C LEU A 66 -7.49 16.57 27.17
N ARG A 67 -7.70 17.48 28.13
CA ARG A 67 -8.93 17.51 28.94
C ARG A 67 -9.95 18.40 28.25
N LEU A 68 -11.13 17.85 28.00
CA LEU A 68 -12.27 18.56 27.41
C LEU A 68 -13.41 18.59 28.42
N SER A 69 -14.27 19.60 28.32
CA SER A 69 -15.46 19.67 29.16
C SER A 69 -16.41 18.49 28.86
N PRO A 70 -17.11 17.93 29.87
CA PRO A 70 -17.99 16.78 29.69
C PRO A 70 -19.05 16.96 28.60
N GLU A 71 -19.68 18.13 28.53
CA GLU A 71 -20.73 18.47 27.58
C GLU A 71 -20.27 18.38 26.12
N VAL A 72 -19.01 18.74 25.84
CA VAL A 72 -18.41 18.63 24.51
C VAL A 72 -18.22 17.16 24.15
N VAL A 73 -17.68 16.37 25.07
CA VAL A 73 -17.43 14.95 24.85
C VAL A 73 -18.74 14.19 24.62
N ASP A 74 -19.76 14.47 25.43
CA ASP A 74 -21.07 13.82 25.35
C ASP A 74 -21.78 14.15 24.03
N TYR A 75 -21.74 15.42 23.59
CA TYR A 75 -22.28 15.84 22.30
C TYR A 75 -21.69 15.03 21.13
N PHE A 76 -20.37 14.93 21.04
CA PHE A 76 -19.74 14.20 19.93
C PHE A 76 -19.98 12.69 20.03
N LYS A 77 -19.90 12.11 21.23
CA LYS A 77 -20.13 10.68 21.48
C LYS A 77 -21.55 10.25 21.13
N ALA A 78 -22.55 11.11 21.34
CA ALA A 78 -23.94 10.82 20.96
C ALA A 78 -24.09 10.50 19.46
N GLY A 79 -23.21 11.04 18.60
CA GLY A 79 -23.18 10.71 17.17
C GLY A 79 -22.55 9.35 16.81
N GLY A 80 -22.19 8.51 17.78
CA GLY A 80 -21.69 7.15 17.55
C GLY A 80 -20.27 7.07 16.98
N SER A 81 -20.00 6.03 16.17
CA SER A 81 -18.68 5.79 15.58
C SER A 81 -18.16 7.00 14.81
N GLY A 82 -16.85 7.25 14.91
CA GLY A 82 -16.21 8.40 14.24
C GLY A 82 -16.37 9.74 14.98
N TRP A 83 -16.85 9.75 16.22
CA TRP A 83 -16.98 10.99 17.00
C TRP A 83 -15.66 11.74 17.19
N GLN A 84 -14.54 11.04 17.34
CA GLN A 84 -13.21 11.66 17.41
C GLN A 84 -12.82 12.35 16.10
N THR A 85 -13.18 11.76 14.95
CA THR A 85 -12.95 12.38 13.64
C THR A 85 -13.79 13.65 13.47
N ARG A 86 -15.05 13.64 13.91
CA ARG A 86 -15.90 14.85 13.88
C ARG A 86 -15.39 15.95 14.80
N LEU A 87 -14.89 15.59 15.98
CA LEU A 87 -14.25 16.53 16.90
C LEU A 87 -12.99 17.15 16.26
N ASP A 88 -12.13 16.33 15.65
CA ASP A 88 -10.94 16.80 14.94
C ASP A 88 -11.29 17.75 13.78
N GLN A 89 -12.33 17.46 13.00
CA GLN A 89 -12.82 18.34 11.94
C GLN A 89 -13.31 19.69 12.48
N ALA A 90 -14.07 19.69 13.59
CA ALA A 90 -14.54 20.92 14.22
C ALA A 90 -13.37 21.78 14.72
N LEU A 91 -12.33 21.17 15.29
CA LEU A 91 -11.12 21.87 15.71
C LEU A 91 -10.34 22.45 14.51
N GLN A 92 -10.23 21.70 13.41
CA GLN A 92 -9.60 22.21 12.18
C GLN A 92 -10.35 23.41 11.60
N GLN A 93 -11.68 23.36 11.58
CA GLN A 93 -12.51 24.48 11.15
C GLN A 93 -12.28 25.71 12.05
N TYR A 94 -12.29 25.53 13.37
CA TYR A 94 -12.01 26.62 14.31
C TYR A 94 -10.63 27.26 14.06
N VAL A 95 -9.60 26.45 13.82
CA VAL A 95 -8.25 26.94 13.49
C VAL A 95 -8.25 27.74 12.19
N GLN A 96 -8.93 27.27 11.14
CA GLN A 96 -9.01 28.01 9.86
C GLN A 96 -9.73 29.35 10.00
N GLU A 97 -10.80 29.41 10.79
CA GLU A 97 -11.58 30.62 11.02
C GLU A 97 -10.82 31.67 11.86
N HIS A 98 -9.90 31.23 12.71
CA HIS A 98 -9.18 32.08 13.66
C HIS A 98 -7.67 32.22 13.36
N GLN A 99 -7.18 31.61 12.28
CA GLN A 99 -5.87 31.89 11.72
C GLN A 99 -5.93 33.20 10.95
N SER A 100 -5.69 34.30 11.67
CA SER A 100 -5.40 35.64 11.12
C SER A 100 -3.98 36.04 11.52
#